data_AF-A0A4R3XZQ7-F1
#
_entry.id   AF-A0A4R3XZQ7-F1
#
_cell.length_a   1.000
_cell.length_b   1.000
_cell.length_c   1.000
_cell.angle_alpha   90.00
_cell.angle_beta   90.00
_cell.angle_gamma   90.00
#
_symmetry.space_group_name_H-M   'P 1'
#
loop_
_entity.id
_entity.type
_entity.pdbx_description
1 polymer ?
#
loop_
_entity_poly.entity_id
_entity_poly.type
_entity_poly.pdbx_seq_one_letter_code
_entity_poly.pdbx_strand_id
1 'polypeptide(L)'
;MSNDLITLALDLLSCTQKELAGKLAVSPTQISKWKKGEYMSFESEEKLKKILEIDNLDPSFILLVGSIENARNWDRLIHFIAELAEEQAETGYNTIPLQDELEILSSYMFRILKEIGIEIPKSFPHQFLLDYNNIMSGDDDIYFNLIDGIEENSLTNIIYQTFLALNDIYGFYAAYIDQLMFNDDMEFFDELSQIESCLIDLAVCKIDISETIAPNFLEFKFKTTTQYRKWINAIKHKAFLANIPLKAELMNLVSDDHNTIGHQAERESLGFNNDMIHPDIYMNELLQGMRLIHQVLPAIVKKLDIKDFQINEQDLSV
;
A
#
# COMPACT_ATOMS: atom_id res chain seq x y z
N MET A 1 17.74 4.81 6.30
CA MET A 1 17.64 6.03 7.14
C MET A 1 18.99 6.60 7.56
N SER A 2 19.72 6.09 8.58
CA SER A 2 20.94 6.77 9.06
C SER A 2 22.07 6.85 8.02
N ASN A 3 22.23 5.83 7.19
CA ASN A 3 23.21 5.82 6.09
C ASN A 3 22.85 6.84 4.99
N ASP A 4 21.59 6.84 4.54
CA ASP A 4 21.11 7.70 3.45
C ASP A 4 21.24 9.17 3.84
N LEU A 5 20.87 9.49 5.08
CA LEU A 5 20.97 10.83 5.64
C LEU A 5 22.42 11.34 5.70
N ILE A 6 23.38 10.48 6.09
CA ILE A 6 24.80 10.84 6.07
C ILE A 6 25.34 10.97 4.65
N THR A 7 24.91 10.09 3.73
CA THR A 7 25.30 10.15 2.33
C THR A 7 24.82 11.46 1.71
N LEU A 8 23.55 11.80 1.90
CA LEU A 8 22.96 13.07 1.48
C LEU A 8 23.72 14.28 2.04
N ALA A 9 24.09 14.24 3.32
CA ALA A 9 24.84 15.35 3.93
C ALA A 9 26.23 15.55 3.34
N LEU A 10 26.96 14.47 3.04
CA LEU A 10 28.28 14.56 2.43
C LEU A 10 28.19 15.13 1.02
N ASP A 11 27.17 14.73 0.26
CA ASP A 11 26.97 15.15 -1.13
C ASP A 11 26.52 16.62 -1.21
N LEU A 12 25.45 17.00 -0.48
CA LEU A 12 24.88 18.35 -0.53
C LEU A 12 25.83 19.41 0.05
N LEU A 13 26.48 19.11 1.18
CA LEU A 13 27.41 20.05 1.80
C LEU A 13 28.79 20.02 1.15
N SER A 14 29.02 19.11 0.19
CA SER A 14 30.31 18.89 -0.48
C SER A 14 31.47 18.84 0.52
N CYS A 15 31.28 18.10 1.62
CA CYS A 15 32.22 18.09 2.75
C CYS A 15 32.71 16.67 3.06
N THR A 16 33.86 16.60 3.73
CA THR A 16 34.43 15.33 4.20
C THR A 16 33.75 14.85 5.48
N GLN A 17 33.86 13.55 5.80
CA GLN A 17 33.35 13.00 7.07
C GLN A 17 33.92 13.73 8.31
N LYS A 18 35.17 14.22 8.21
CA LYS A 18 35.82 14.96 9.30
C LYS A 18 35.21 16.34 9.49
N GLU A 19 34.89 17.03 8.40
CA GLU A 19 34.23 18.34 8.43
C GLU A 19 32.79 18.21 8.92
N LEU A 20 32.06 17.19 8.44
CA LEU A 20 30.70 16.89 8.89
C LEU A 20 30.67 16.57 10.41
N ALA A 21 31.62 15.76 10.89
CA ALA A 21 31.78 15.48 12.31
C ALA A 21 32.01 16.75 13.14
N GLY A 22 32.82 17.67 12.61
CA GLY A 22 33.03 18.99 13.20
C GLY A 22 31.76 19.82 13.29
N LYS A 23 30.95 19.87 12.23
CA LYS A 23 29.64 20.57 12.23
C LYS A 23 28.65 19.98 13.22
N LEU A 24 28.68 18.67 13.42
CA LEU A 24 27.78 17.98 14.36
C LEU A 24 28.29 17.93 15.79
N ALA A 25 29.54 18.31 16.03
CA ALA A 25 30.24 18.16 17.31
C ALA A 25 30.34 16.68 17.77
N VAL A 26 30.55 15.76 16.83
CA VAL A 26 30.74 14.33 17.08
C VAL A 26 32.12 13.86 16.58
N SER A 27 32.50 12.63 16.90
CA SER A 27 33.75 12.06 16.37
C SER A 27 33.58 11.64 14.89
N PRO A 28 34.62 11.73 14.04
CA PRO A 28 34.57 11.20 12.68
C PRO A 28 34.23 9.70 12.63
N THR A 29 34.63 8.93 13.65
CA THR A 29 34.26 7.53 13.81
C THR A 29 32.75 7.34 13.91
N GLN A 30 32.05 8.25 14.60
CA GLN A 30 30.59 8.21 14.71
C GLN A 30 29.90 8.38 13.34
N ILE A 31 30.43 9.27 12.49
CA ILE A 31 29.94 9.43 11.11
C ILE A 31 30.13 8.14 10.31
N SER A 32 31.30 7.50 10.42
CA SER A 32 31.54 6.22 9.74
C SER A 32 30.62 5.11 10.24
N LYS A 33 30.26 5.10 11.53
CA LYS A 33 29.31 4.15 12.12
C LYS A 33 27.90 4.37 11.58
N TRP A 34 27.41 5.61 11.59
CA TRP A 34 26.10 5.95 11.01
C TRP A 34 26.02 5.63 9.52
N LYS A 35 27.09 5.89 8.76
CA LYS A 35 27.17 5.48 7.36
C LYS A 35 27.09 3.96 7.15
N LYS A 36 27.52 3.16 8.12
CA LYS A 36 27.38 1.70 8.09
C LYS A 36 26.01 1.20 8.58
N GLY A 37 25.10 2.11 8.91
CA GLY A 37 23.77 1.77 9.39
C GLY A 37 23.68 1.55 10.90
N GLU A 38 24.70 1.94 11.69
CA GLU A 38 24.50 2.00 13.14
C GLU A 38 23.43 3.02 13.51
N TYR A 39 22.79 2.76 14.65
CA TYR A 39 21.75 3.62 15.22
C TYR A 39 22.23 5.07 15.39
N MET A 40 21.41 6.00 14.93
CA MET A 40 21.55 7.43 15.15
C MET A 40 20.45 7.87 16.11
N SER A 41 20.80 8.61 17.15
CA SER A 41 19.82 9.19 18.06
C SER A 41 18.95 10.21 17.34
N PHE A 42 17.67 10.30 17.70
CA PHE A 42 16.73 11.29 17.16
C PHE A 42 17.27 12.73 17.18
N GLU A 43 17.94 13.16 18.27
CA GLU A 43 18.53 14.51 18.37
C GLU A 43 19.60 14.78 17.28
N SER A 44 20.42 13.78 16.99
CA SER A 44 21.46 13.89 15.96
C SER A 44 20.87 13.89 14.55
N GLU A 45 19.80 13.12 14.35
CA GLU A 45 19.04 13.08 13.10
C GLU A 45 18.40 14.44 12.82
N GLU A 46 17.65 14.98 13.77
CA GLU A 46 17.02 16.29 13.72
C GLU A 46 18.02 17.41 13.45
N LYS A 47 19.16 17.37 14.14
CA LYS A 47 20.23 18.35 13.93
C LYS A 47 20.75 18.30 12.50
N LEU A 48 20.90 17.11 11.92
CA LEU A 48 21.38 16.97 10.55
C LEU A 48 20.31 17.40 9.54
N LYS A 49 19.05 17.01 9.71
CA LYS A 49 17.92 17.44 8.86
C LYS A 49 17.83 18.97 8.80
N LYS A 50 17.98 19.64 9.95
CA LYS A 50 18.03 21.12 10.03
C LYS A 50 19.22 21.73 9.30
N ILE A 51 20.40 21.12 9.38
CA ILE A 51 21.59 21.59 8.64
C ILE A 51 21.39 21.45 7.12
N LEU A 52 20.65 20.44 6.68
CA LEU A 52 20.39 20.18 5.27
C LEU A 52 19.16 20.91 4.72
N GLU A 53 18.36 21.56 5.59
CA GLU A 53 17.12 22.24 5.21
C GLU A 53 16.15 21.34 4.42
N ILE A 54 16.08 20.06 4.82
CA ILE A 54 15.23 19.04 4.17
C ILE A 54 13.90 18.81 4.90
N ASP A 55 13.64 19.56 5.98
CA ASP A 55 12.43 19.45 6.79
C ASP A 55 12.15 17.98 7.17
N ASN A 56 10.94 17.47 6.89
CA ASN A 56 10.54 16.09 7.16
C ASN A 56 10.78 15.12 6.00
N LEU A 57 11.29 15.60 4.84
CA LEU A 57 11.49 14.75 3.67
C LEU A 57 12.45 13.59 3.97
N ASP A 58 12.07 12.39 3.51
CA ASP A 58 12.90 11.21 3.68
C ASP A 58 14.21 11.34 2.88
N PRO A 59 15.38 11.13 3.50
CA PRO A 59 16.68 11.28 2.82
C PRO A 59 16.89 10.28 1.67
N SER A 60 16.33 9.08 1.76
CA SER A 60 16.42 8.09 0.68
C SER A 60 15.57 8.49 -0.52
N PHE A 61 14.43 9.15 -0.29
CA PHE A 61 13.61 9.76 -1.33
C PHE A 61 14.36 10.89 -2.05
N ILE A 62 15.03 11.79 -1.31
CA ILE A 62 15.83 12.87 -1.90
C ILE A 62 16.97 12.32 -2.76
N LEU A 63 17.69 11.31 -2.27
CA LEU A 63 18.76 10.66 -3.03
C LEU A 63 18.23 9.98 -4.31
N LEU A 64 17.02 9.43 -4.25
CA LEU A 64 16.38 8.74 -5.36
C LEU A 64 16.02 9.71 -6.50
N VAL A 65 15.47 10.88 -6.18
CA VAL A 65 15.07 11.91 -7.17
C VAL A 65 16.18 12.91 -7.50
N GLY A 66 17.31 12.83 -6.79
CA GLY A 66 18.57 13.48 -7.12
C GLY A 66 18.77 14.89 -6.56
N SER A 67 17.73 15.58 -6.08
CA SER A 67 17.84 16.90 -5.46
C SER A 67 16.70 17.18 -4.48
N ILE A 68 16.93 18.11 -3.54
CA ILE A 68 15.89 18.58 -2.60
C ILE A 68 14.74 19.23 -3.36
N GLU A 69 15.05 20.02 -4.39
CA GLU A 69 14.03 20.71 -5.20
C GLU A 69 13.13 19.71 -5.94
N ASN A 70 13.72 18.67 -6.55
CA ASN A 70 12.94 17.61 -7.19
C ASN A 70 12.09 16.85 -6.17
N ALA A 71 12.63 16.57 -4.98
CA ALA A 71 11.88 15.91 -3.92
C ALA A 71 10.65 16.74 -3.50
N ARG A 72 10.81 18.06 -3.30
CA ARG A 72 9.71 18.97 -3.00
C ARG A 72 8.67 19.05 -4.12
N ASN A 73 9.10 19.04 -5.38
CA ASN A 73 8.17 19.08 -6.52
C ASN A 73 7.38 17.77 -6.66
N TRP A 74 8.06 16.62 -6.50
CA TRP A 74 7.40 15.31 -6.48
C TRP A 74 6.44 15.19 -5.31
N ASP A 75 6.86 15.61 -4.13
CA ASP A 75 6.03 15.57 -2.92
C ASP A 75 4.73 16.36 -3.11
N ARG A 76 4.80 17.58 -3.65
CA ARG A 76 3.60 18.37 -3.99
C ARG A 76 2.70 17.69 -5.01
N LEU A 77 3.27 17.14 -6.08
CA LEU A 77 2.49 16.44 -7.10
C LEU A 77 1.79 15.20 -6.53
N ILE A 78 2.45 14.44 -5.67
CA ILE A 78 1.89 13.25 -5.05
C ILE A 78 0.72 13.61 -4.14
N HIS A 79 0.86 14.66 -3.32
CA HIS A 79 -0.24 15.15 -2.48
C HIS A 79 -1.41 15.66 -3.31
N PHE A 80 -1.14 16.36 -4.42
CA PHE A 80 -2.20 16.77 -5.35
C PHE A 80 -2.93 15.56 -5.95
N ILE A 81 -2.20 14.52 -6.38
CA ILE A 81 -2.81 13.29 -6.90
C ILE A 81 -3.59 12.54 -5.80
N ALA A 82 -3.12 12.58 -4.55
CA ALA A 82 -3.81 11.98 -3.40
C ALA A 82 -5.13 12.69 -3.13
N GLU A 83 -5.15 14.03 -3.13
CA GLU A 83 -6.36 14.84 -2.99
C GLU A 83 -7.36 14.56 -4.13
N LEU A 84 -6.89 14.52 -5.38
CA LEU A 84 -7.72 14.15 -6.54
C LEU A 84 -8.36 12.75 -6.41
N ALA A 85 -7.62 11.80 -5.86
CA ALA A 85 -8.12 10.45 -5.65
C ALA A 85 -9.12 10.42 -4.49
N GLU A 86 -8.84 11.11 -3.37
CA GLU A 86 -9.73 11.18 -2.20
C GLU A 86 -11.08 11.81 -2.57
N GLU A 87 -11.10 12.85 -3.41
CA GLU A 87 -12.34 13.46 -3.92
C GLU A 87 -13.22 12.49 -4.73
N GLN A 88 -12.62 11.44 -5.30
CA GLN A 88 -13.33 10.38 -6.03
C GLN A 88 -13.68 9.16 -5.17
N ALA A 89 -13.38 9.19 -3.87
CA ALA A 89 -13.72 8.09 -2.98
C ALA A 89 -15.24 8.03 -2.73
N GLU A 90 -15.88 6.94 -3.15
CA GLU A 90 -17.32 6.72 -2.96
C GLU A 90 -17.64 5.69 -1.85
N THR A 91 -16.62 5.16 -1.16
CA THR A 91 -16.81 4.09 -0.18
C THR A 91 -17.50 4.54 1.12
N GLY A 92 -17.58 5.85 1.36
CA GLY A 92 -18.10 6.42 2.61
C GLY A 92 -17.15 6.30 3.80
N TYR A 93 -15.88 5.96 3.57
CA TYR A 93 -14.82 5.96 4.58
C TYR A 93 -13.69 6.90 4.16
N ASN A 94 -13.11 7.63 5.10
CA ASN A 94 -11.99 8.53 4.83
C ASN A 94 -10.70 7.73 4.73
N THR A 95 -10.01 7.79 3.59
CA THR A 95 -8.75 7.07 3.37
C THR A 95 -7.59 7.74 4.10
N ILE A 96 -7.43 7.44 5.40
CA ILE A 96 -6.41 8.04 6.28
C ILE A 96 -5.00 8.04 5.64
N PRO A 97 -4.53 6.97 4.96
CA PRO A 97 -3.20 6.98 4.35
C PRO A 97 -2.98 8.07 3.27
N LEU A 98 -4.04 8.56 2.61
CA LEU A 98 -3.93 9.63 1.61
C LEU A 98 -3.84 11.02 2.24
N GLN A 99 -4.30 11.18 3.48
CA GLN A 99 -4.22 12.45 4.23
C GLN A 99 -2.79 12.74 4.72
N ASP A 100 -1.92 11.72 4.69
CA ASP A 100 -0.49 11.76 5.00
C ASP A 100 -0.13 12.52 6.29
N GLU A 101 -0.85 12.28 7.39
CA GLU A 101 -0.57 12.92 8.69
C GLU A 101 0.87 12.69 9.19
N LEU A 102 1.52 11.62 8.73
CA LEU A 102 2.90 11.26 9.07
C LEU A 102 3.95 11.81 8.09
N GLU A 103 3.52 12.45 7.00
CA GLU A 103 4.38 13.00 5.93
C GLU A 103 5.34 11.95 5.31
N ILE A 104 4.83 10.74 5.08
CA ILE A 104 5.59 9.60 4.54
C ILE A 104 5.06 9.09 3.19
N LEU A 105 3.89 9.53 2.72
CA LEU A 105 3.23 9.01 1.52
C LEU A 105 4.15 9.02 0.30
N SER A 106 4.81 10.14 0.06
CA SER A 106 5.73 10.33 -1.07
C SER A 106 6.90 9.34 -1.03
N SER A 107 7.52 9.19 0.15
CA SER A 107 8.62 8.26 0.35
C SER A 107 8.20 6.80 0.21
N TYR A 108 7.00 6.46 0.70
CA TYR A 108 6.45 5.12 0.65
C TYR A 108 6.09 4.72 -0.79
N MET A 109 5.41 5.61 -1.51
CA MET A 109 5.06 5.39 -2.91
C MET A 109 6.31 5.20 -3.77
N PHE A 110 7.32 6.07 -3.62
CA PHE A 110 8.55 5.97 -4.40
C PHE A 110 9.40 4.73 -4.05
N ARG A 111 9.35 4.27 -2.80
CA ARG A 111 9.92 2.97 -2.43
C ARG A 111 9.24 1.84 -3.20
N ILE A 112 7.90 1.82 -3.27
CA ILE A 112 7.17 0.79 -4.02
C ILE A 112 7.49 0.86 -5.51
N LEU A 113 7.44 2.06 -6.12
CA LEU A 113 7.77 2.26 -7.54
C LEU A 113 9.15 1.69 -7.88
N LYS A 114 10.13 1.93 -7.00
CA LYS A 114 11.48 1.36 -7.13
C LYS A 114 11.50 -0.17 -6.97
N GLU A 115 10.74 -0.72 -6.03
CA GLU A 115 10.66 -2.17 -5.80
C GLU A 115 10.05 -2.92 -6.99
N ILE A 116 9.01 -2.37 -7.61
CA ILE A 116 8.41 -2.92 -8.84
C ILE A 116 9.26 -2.70 -10.10
N GLY A 117 10.39 -1.98 -9.96
CA GLY A 117 11.41 -1.82 -11.00
C GLY A 117 11.20 -0.62 -11.93
N ILE A 118 10.35 0.34 -11.55
CA ILE A 118 10.16 1.55 -12.34
C ILE A 118 11.38 2.46 -12.20
N GLU A 119 11.87 2.94 -13.34
CA GLU A 119 12.94 3.93 -13.38
C GLU A 119 12.38 5.33 -13.09
N ILE A 120 12.83 5.90 -11.97
CA ILE A 120 12.39 7.23 -11.54
C ILE A 120 13.25 8.29 -12.23
N PRO A 121 12.64 9.28 -12.90
CA PRO A 121 13.39 10.31 -13.59
C PRO A 121 14.15 11.19 -12.58
N LYS A 122 15.44 11.43 -12.88
CA LYS A 122 16.31 12.29 -12.06
C LYS A 122 15.98 13.78 -12.18
N SER A 123 15.18 14.16 -13.16
CA SER A 123 14.71 15.54 -13.36
C SER A 123 13.20 15.53 -13.27
N PHE A 124 12.64 16.43 -12.46
CA PHE A 124 11.21 16.58 -12.37
C PHE A 124 10.62 17.05 -13.73
N PRO A 125 9.53 16.46 -14.24
CA PRO A 125 8.97 16.84 -15.53
C PRO A 125 8.41 18.27 -15.49
N HIS A 126 8.87 19.13 -16.40
CA HIS A 126 8.49 20.55 -16.41
C HIS A 126 6.99 20.80 -16.56
N GLN A 127 6.25 19.89 -17.21
CA GLN A 127 4.79 20.01 -17.39
C GLN A 127 4.02 20.01 -16.06
N PHE A 128 4.62 19.47 -14.99
CA PHE A 128 4.01 19.43 -13.67
C PHE A 128 4.55 20.53 -12.73
N LEU A 129 5.41 21.44 -13.19
CA LEU A 129 5.92 22.55 -12.36
C LEU A 129 4.86 23.65 -12.26
N LEU A 130 3.88 23.43 -11.38
CA LEU A 130 2.73 24.31 -11.22
C LEU A 130 2.53 24.69 -9.76
N ASP A 131 1.73 25.74 -9.55
CA ASP A 131 1.27 26.13 -8.23
C ASP A 131 -0.10 25.50 -7.95
N TYR A 132 -0.08 24.29 -7.39
CA TYR A 132 -1.27 23.46 -7.16
C TYR A 132 -2.34 24.15 -6.30
N ASN A 133 -1.93 24.99 -5.34
CA ASN A 133 -2.87 25.73 -4.47
C ASN A 133 -3.74 26.71 -5.25
N ASN A 134 -3.19 27.29 -6.32
CA ASN A 134 -3.90 28.23 -7.19
C ASN A 134 -4.73 27.51 -8.26
N ILE A 135 -4.43 26.24 -8.57
CA ILE A 135 -5.16 25.45 -9.57
C ILE A 135 -6.49 24.95 -9.02
N MET A 136 -6.52 24.45 -7.78
CA MET A 136 -7.75 23.97 -7.13
C MET A 136 -8.81 25.07 -6.91
N SER A 137 -8.43 26.35 -6.98
CA SER A 137 -9.30 27.50 -6.70
C SER A 137 -9.48 28.45 -7.91
N GLY A 138 -9.01 28.05 -9.09
CA GLY A 138 -8.78 28.94 -10.23
C GLY A 138 -9.32 28.46 -11.58
N ASP A 139 -8.45 28.49 -12.59
CA ASP A 139 -8.75 28.32 -14.02
C ASP A 139 -8.99 26.85 -14.39
N ASP A 140 -10.25 26.50 -14.68
CA ASP A 140 -10.70 25.16 -15.06
C ASP A 140 -9.85 24.54 -16.18
N ASP A 141 -9.38 25.33 -17.16
CA ASP A 141 -8.61 24.81 -18.29
C ASP A 141 -7.24 24.27 -17.83
N ILE A 142 -6.59 24.92 -16.86
CA ILE A 142 -5.29 24.47 -16.33
C ILE A 142 -5.47 23.18 -15.52
N TYR A 143 -6.56 23.10 -14.76
CA TYR A 143 -6.91 21.92 -13.97
C TYR A 143 -7.13 20.69 -14.85
N PHE A 144 -7.97 20.79 -15.88
CA PHE A 144 -8.24 19.67 -16.79
C PHE A 144 -6.99 19.23 -17.56
N ASN A 145 -6.18 20.17 -18.05
CA ASN A 145 -4.91 19.83 -18.74
C ASN A 145 -3.92 19.10 -17.80
N LEU A 146 -3.93 19.41 -16.50
CA LEU A 146 -3.09 18.73 -15.53
C LEU A 146 -3.56 17.29 -15.29
N ILE A 147 -4.88 17.07 -15.18
CA ILE A 147 -5.47 15.73 -15.08
C ILE A 147 -5.12 14.90 -16.31
N ASP A 148 -5.34 15.43 -17.51
CA ASP A 148 -4.97 14.75 -18.77
C ASP A 148 -3.48 14.40 -18.76
N GLY A 149 -2.62 15.34 -18.34
CA GLY A 149 -1.18 15.12 -18.22
C GLY A 149 -0.80 14.04 -17.19
N ILE A 150 -1.57 13.90 -16.11
CA ILE A 150 -1.38 12.84 -15.10
C ILE A 150 -1.74 11.47 -15.69
N GLU A 151 -2.84 11.37 -16.44
CA GLU A 151 -3.31 10.12 -17.05
C GLU A 151 -2.43 9.66 -18.23
N GLU A 152 -1.93 10.61 -19.02
CA GLU A 152 -1.06 10.34 -20.18
C GLU A 152 0.35 9.89 -19.75
N ASN A 153 0.88 10.41 -18.64
CA ASN A 153 2.20 10.04 -18.16
C ASN A 153 2.14 8.74 -17.35
N SER A 154 2.89 7.72 -17.78
CA SER A 154 2.84 6.38 -17.20
C SER A 154 3.14 6.34 -15.69
N LEU A 155 4.07 7.16 -15.21
CA LEU A 155 4.47 7.17 -13.80
C LEU A 155 3.38 7.78 -12.93
N THR A 156 2.87 8.96 -13.30
CA THR A 156 1.83 9.65 -12.56
C THR A 156 0.50 8.93 -12.63
N ASN A 157 0.18 8.31 -13.78
CA ASN A 157 -1.01 7.49 -13.93
C ASN A 157 -0.95 6.26 -13.01
N ILE A 158 0.20 5.59 -12.89
CA ILE A 158 0.35 4.47 -11.95
C ILE A 158 0.12 4.94 -10.50
N ILE A 159 0.65 6.10 -10.10
CA ILE A 159 0.43 6.67 -8.76
C ILE A 159 -1.07 6.95 -8.55
N TYR A 160 -1.70 7.61 -9.52
CA TYR A 160 -3.11 7.97 -9.46
C TYR A 160 -4.03 6.74 -9.38
N GLN A 161 -3.85 5.75 -10.24
CA GLN A 161 -4.61 4.50 -10.20
C GLN A 161 -4.37 3.72 -8.90
N THR A 162 -3.15 3.78 -8.36
CA THR A 162 -2.85 3.19 -7.05
C THR A 162 -3.67 3.85 -5.95
N PHE A 163 -3.79 5.18 -5.95
CA PHE A 163 -4.55 5.89 -4.92
C PHE A 163 -6.06 5.70 -5.07
N LEU A 164 -6.58 5.60 -6.30
CA LEU A 164 -7.97 5.19 -6.54
C LEU A 164 -8.25 3.78 -5.99
N ALA A 165 -7.40 2.81 -6.31
CA ALA A 165 -7.53 1.46 -5.78
C ALA A 165 -7.37 1.41 -4.25
N LEU A 166 -6.55 2.31 -3.68
CA LEU A 166 -6.37 2.43 -2.24
C LEU A 166 -7.65 2.86 -1.53
N ASN A 167 -8.45 3.78 -2.10
CA ASN A 167 -9.73 4.18 -1.53
C ASN A 167 -10.67 2.99 -1.34
N ASP A 168 -10.76 2.13 -2.35
CA ASP A 168 -11.62 0.95 -2.31
C ASP A 168 -11.13 -0.09 -1.28
N ILE A 169 -9.84 -0.36 -1.29
CA ILE A 169 -9.18 -1.30 -0.37
C ILE A 169 -9.31 -0.81 1.07
N TYR A 170 -9.04 0.48 1.30
CA TYR A 170 -9.15 1.09 2.61
C TYR A 170 -10.59 1.09 3.09
N GLY A 171 -11.55 1.43 2.23
CA GLY A 171 -12.97 1.34 2.54
C GLY A 171 -13.37 -0.06 3.01
N PHE A 172 -12.94 -1.11 2.29
CA PHE A 172 -13.21 -2.50 2.72
C PHE A 172 -12.53 -2.84 4.05
N TYR A 173 -11.28 -2.41 4.23
CA TYR A 173 -10.54 -2.58 5.47
C TYR A 173 -11.27 -1.92 6.66
N ALA A 174 -11.63 -0.65 6.55
CA ALA A 174 -12.32 0.11 7.58
C ALA A 174 -13.72 -0.45 7.89
N ALA A 175 -14.44 -0.93 6.87
CA ALA A 175 -15.77 -1.51 7.00
C ALA A 175 -15.79 -2.85 7.75
N TYR A 176 -14.83 -3.74 7.44
CA TYR A 176 -14.95 -5.15 7.83
C TYR A 176 -13.78 -5.70 8.65
N ILE A 177 -12.59 -5.12 8.53
CA ILE A 177 -11.36 -5.64 9.16
C ILE A 177 -10.99 -4.81 10.38
N ASP A 178 -10.95 -3.48 10.26
CA ASP A 178 -10.62 -2.58 11.36
C ASP A 178 -11.63 -2.70 12.53
N GLN A 179 -12.90 -2.96 12.20
CA GLN A 179 -13.95 -3.20 13.19
C GLN A 179 -13.63 -4.36 14.15
N LEU A 180 -12.74 -5.29 13.77
CA LEU A 180 -12.33 -6.39 14.63
C LEU A 180 -11.45 -5.93 15.81
N MET A 181 -10.79 -4.77 15.70
CA MET A 181 -10.01 -4.13 16.79
C MET A 181 -10.85 -3.83 18.03
N PHE A 182 -12.15 -3.54 17.84
CA PHE A 182 -13.04 -3.12 18.93
C PHE A 182 -13.63 -4.31 19.71
N ASN A 183 -13.29 -5.54 19.34
CA ASN A 183 -13.57 -6.69 20.19
C ASN A 183 -12.56 -6.68 21.35
N ASP A 184 -13.03 -6.93 22.58
CA ASP A 184 -12.23 -6.83 23.81
C ASP A 184 -10.97 -7.73 23.85
N ASP A 185 -10.79 -8.61 22.86
CA ASP A 185 -9.65 -9.49 22.70
C ASP A 185 -8.58 -8.83 21.81
N MET A 186 -7.48 -8.36 22.43
CA MET A 186 -6.29 -7.81 21.76
C MET A 186 -5.53 -8.81 20.86
N GLU A 187 -6.12 -9.97 20.53
CA GLU A 187 -5.46 -11.04 19.80
C GLU A 187 -5.23 -10.71 18.32
N PHE A 188 -5.85 -9.67 17.76
CA PHE A 188 -5.76 -9.32 16.33
C PHE A 188 -4.74 -8.22 16.01
N PHE A 189 -4.16 -7.56 17.02
CA PHE A 189 -3.38 -6.33 16.84
C PHE A 189 -2.22 -6.49 15.85
N ASP A 190 -1.45 -7.58 15.95
CA ASP A 190 -0.27 -7.80 15.11
C ASP A 190 -0.63 -7.94 13.63
N GLU A 191 -1.65 -8.72 13.28
CA GLU A 191 -2.07 -8.90 11.89
C GLU A 191 -2.77 -7.66 11.33
N LEU A 192 -3.59 -6.98 12.14
CA LEU A 192 -4.30 -5.77 11.72
C LEU A 192 -3.32 -4.63 11.43
N SER A 193 -2.35 -4.41 12.33
CA SER A 193 -1.29 -3.42 12.12
C SER A 193 -0.47 -3.72 10.86
N GLN A 194 -0.17 -5.00 10.59
CA GLN A 194 0.53 -5.41 9.37
C GLN A 194 -0.29 -5.16 8.10
N ILE A 195 -1.59 -5.47 8.13
CA ILE A 195 -2.50 -5.22 7.00
C ILE A 195 -2.61 -3.73 6.71
N GLU A 196 -2.87 -2.92 7.73
CA GLU A 196 -3.03 -1.46 7.64
C GLU A 196 -1.76 -0.80 7.07
N SER A 197 -0.60 -1.15 7.62
CA SER A 197 0.69 -0.56 7.23
C SER A 197 1.07 -0.85 5.77
N CYS A 198 0.52 -1.90 5.16
CA CYS A 198 0.88 -2.34 3.81
C CYS A 198 -0.22 -2.11 2.76
N LEU A 199 -1.31 -1.39 3.06
CA LEU A 199 -2.47 -1.27 2.16
C LEU A 199 -2.11 -0.71 0.78
N ILE A 200 -1.18 0.24 0.70
CA ILE A 200 -0.72 0.79 -0.59
C ILE A 200 0.03 -0.29 -1.41
N ASP A 201 0.77 -1.19 -0.77
CA ASP A 201 1.42 -2.32 -1.47
C ASP A 201 0.36 -3.20 -2.13
N LEU A 202 -0.77 -3.44 -1.45
CA LEU A 202 -1.89 -4.18 -2.01
C LEU A 202 -2.59 -3.40 -3.13
N ALA A 203 -2.75 -2.07 -2.98
CA ALA A 203 -3.34 -1.21 -4.01
C ALA A 203 -2.58 -1.29 -5.33
N VAL A 204 -1.24 -1.23 -5.28
CA VAL A 204 -0.39 -1.43 -6.46
C VAL A 204 -0.63 -2.80 -7.11
N CYS A 205 -0.92 -3.84 -6.32
CA CYS A 205 -1.20 -5.18 -6.84
C CYS A 205 -2.56 -5.29 -7.56
N LYS A 206 -3.50 -4.35 -7.34
CA LYS A 206 -4.85 -4.36 -7.91
C LYS A 206 -4.97 -3.63 -9.24
N ILE A 207 -3.97 -2.83 -9.61
CA ILE A 207 -3.94 -2.11 -10.88
C ILE A 207 -3.22 -2.91 -11.97
N ASP A 208 -3.49 -2.55 -13.22
CA ASP A 208 -2.85 -3.17 -14.39
C ASP A 208 -1.58 -2.40 -14.77
N ILE A 209 -0.42 -3.00 -14.53
CA ILE A 209 0.88 -2.45 -14.88
C ILE A 209 1.58 -3.38 -15.89
N SER A 210 2.03 -2.81 -17.00
CA SER A 210 2.82 -3.54 -17.99
C SER A 210 4.21 -3.90 -17.45
N GLU A 211 4.64 -5.15 -17.65
CA GLU A 211 6.00 -5.62 -17.34
C GLU A 211 7.10 -4.83 -18.07
N THR A 212 6.76 -4.18 -19.19
CA THR A 212 7.71 -3.31 -19.91
C THR A 212 8.09 -2.06 -19.11
N ILE A 213 7.21 -1.61 -18.22
CA ILE A 213 7.39 -0.41 -17.38
C ILE A 213 7.88 -0.83 -15.98
N ALA A 214 7.34 -1.93 -15.44
CA ALA A 214 7.65 -2.43 -14.11
C ALA A 214 8.08 -3.91 -14.17
N PRO A 215 9.36 -4.21 -14.45
CA PRO A 215 9.83 -5.57 -14.69
C PRO A 215 9.71 -6.50 -13.47
N ASN A 216 9.69 -5.95 -12.25
CA ASN A 216 9.58 -6.74 -11.02
C ASN A 216 8.14 -6.82 -10.49
N PHE A 217 7.16 -6.27 -11.23
CA PHE A 217 5.78 -6.16 -10.76
C PHE A 217 5.15 -7.52 -10.41
N LEU A 218 5.36 -8.55 -11.25
CA LEU A 218 4.79 -9.87 -11.01
C LEU A 218 5.34 -10.52 -9.73
N GLU A 219 6.64 -10.39 -9.48
CA GLU A 219 7.27 -10.91 -8.26
C GLU A 219 6.75 -10.18 -7.02
N PHE A 220 6.66 -8.84 -7.10
CA PHE A 220 6.07 -8.01 -6.07
C PHE A 220 4.63 -8.43 -5.77
N LYS A 221 3.78 -8.53 -6.81
CA LYS A 221 2.38 -8.94 -6.70
C LYS A 221 2.23 -10.31 -6.07
N PHE A 222 3.04 -11.28 -6.48
CA PHE A 222 3.02 -12.62 -5.89
C PHE A 222 3.39 -12.58 -4.40
N LYS A 223 4.47 -11.88 -4.04
CA LYS A 223 4.94 -11.76 -2.65
C LYS A 223 3.90 -11.08 -1.76
N THR A 224 3.38 -9.92 -2.18
CA THR A 224 2.42 -9.12 -1.43
C THR A 224 1.11 -9.88 -1.24
N THR A 225 0.51 -10.41 -2.32
CA THR A 225 -0.74 -11.17 -2.21
C THR A 225 -0.59 -12.44 -1.37
N THR A 226 0.57 -13.10 -1.41
CA THR A 226 0.86 -14.26 -0.55
C THR A 226 0.94 -13.87 0.93
N GLN A 227 1.53 -12.72 1.26
CA GLN A 227 1.56 -12.23 2.65
C GLN A 227 0.16 -11.87 3.15
N TYR A 228 -0.61 -11.12 2.36
CA TYR A 228 -1.98 -10.76 2.72
C TYR A 228 -2.86 -11.99 2.95
N ARG A 229 -2.74 -13.04 2.12
CA ARG A 229 -3.45 -14.32 2.35
C ARG A 229 -3.11 -14.94 3.69
N LYS A 230 -1.85 -14.85 4.14
CA LYS A 230 -1.45 -15.37 5.46
C LYS A 230 -2.07 -14.58 6.59
N TRP A 231 -2.02 -13.24 6.52
CA TRP A 231 -2.61 -12.37 7.54
C TRP A 231 -4.13 -12.54 7.64
N ILE A 232 -4.83 -12.56 6.50
CA ILE A 232 -6.27 -12.77 6.45
C ILE A 232 -6.63 -14.16 7.00
N ASN A 233 -5.92 -15.22 6.61
CA ASN A 233 -6.18 -16.55 7.16
C ASN A 233 -5.96 -16.62 8.68
N ALA A 234 -4.95 -15.92 9.20
CA ALA A 234 -4.71 -15.84 10.63
C ALA A 234 -5.87 -15.13 11.35
N ILE A 235 -6.34 -14.00 10.81
CA ILE A 235 -7.51 -13.28 11.34
C ILE A 235 -8.76 -14.17 11.28
N LYS A 236 -9.05 -14.81 10.16
CA LYS A 236 -10.21 -15.70 10.00
C LYS A 236 -10.19 -16.86 10.99
N HIS A 237 -9.01 -17.44 11.22
CA HIS A 237 -8.81 -18.52 12.19
C HIS A 237 -8.98 -18.04 13.63
N LYS A 238 -8.44 -16.88 13.99
CA LYS A 238 -8.63 -16.28 15.32
C LYS A 238 -10.09 -15.91 15.57
N ALA A 239 -10.75 -15.29 14.59
CA ALA A 239 -12.19 -14.97 14.65
C ALA A 239 -13.02 -16.24 14.85
N PHE A 240 -12.68 -17.33 14.14
CA PHE A 240 -13.33 -18.63 14.31
C PHE A 240 -13.18 -19.17 15.73
N LEU A 241 -11.95 -19.17 16.29
CA LEU A 241 -11.70 -19.65 17.66
C LEU A 241 -12.41 -18.80 18.72
N ALA A 242 -12.48 -17.48 18.51
CA ALA A 242 -13.15 -16.53 19.39
C ALA A 242 -14.68 -16.49 19.20
N ASN A 243 -15.24 -17.26 18.25
CA ASN A 243 -16.65 -17.20 17.85
C ASN A 243 -17.11 -15.80 17.43
N ILE A 244 -16.21 -15.02 16.82
CA ILE A 244 -16.51 -13.70 16.30
C ILE A 244 -17.05 -13.86 14.87
N PRO A 245 -18.32 -13.49 14.61
CA PRO A 245 -18.89 -13.57 13.27
C PRO A 245 -18.24 -12.52 12.37
N LEU A 246 -17.72 -12.98 11.24
CA LEU A 246 -17.23 -12.10 10.18
C LEU A 246 -18.42 -11.58 9.36
N LYS A 247 -18.43 -10.27 9.08
CA LYS A 247 -19.50 -9.61 8.31
C LYS A 247 -19.34 -9.74 6.79
N ALA A 248 -18.12 -9.96 6.32
CA ALA A 248 -17.79 -10.14 4.91
C ALA A 248 -16.68 -11.19 4.73
N GLU A 249 -16.59 -11.76 3.53
CA GLU A 249 -15.50 -12.66 3.16
C GLU A 249 -14.21 -11.84 3.02
N LEU A 250 -13.38 -11.86 4.08
CA LEU A 250 -12.17 -11.03 4.15
C LEU A 250 -11.17 -11.37 3.04
N MET A 251 -11.19 -12.58 2.48
CA MET A 251 -10.30 -12.96 1.39
C MET A 251 -10.58 -12.18 0.09
N ASN A 252 -11.79 -11.61 -0.05
CA ASN A 252 -12.15 -10.73 -1.18
C ASN A 252 -11.19 -9.55 -1.31
N LEU A 253 -10.65 -9.04 -0.19
CA LEU A 253 -9.63 -8.00 -0.17
C LEU A 253 -8.45 -8.35 -1.09
N VAL A 254 -8.10 -9.64 -1.22
CA VAL A 254 -7.00 -10.10 -2.09
C VAL A 254 -7.51 -10.63 -3.43
N SER A 255 -8.60 -11.38 -3.48
CA SER A 255 -9.06 -12.04 -4.70
C SER A 255 -9.79 -11.15 -5.69
N ASP A 256 -10.59 -10.21 -5.20
CA ASP A 256 -11.56 -9.47 -6.03
C ASP A 256 -10.91 -8.21 -6.63
N ASP A 257 -11.52 -7.64 -7.66
CA ASP A 257 -11.09 -6.35 -8.19
C ASP A 257 -11.39 -5.21 -7.18
N HIS A 258 -10.64 -4.11 -7.29
CA HIS A 258 -10.76 -3.01 -6.32
C HIS A 258 -12.16 -2.35 -6.38
N ASN A 259 -12.76 -2.18 -7.56
CA ASN A 259 -14.10 -1.60 -7.67
C ASN A 259 -15.17 -2.45 -6.93
N THR A 260 -15.11 -3.78 -7.06
CA THR A 260 -16.04 -4.69 -6.37
C THR A 260 -15.93 -4.57 -4.85
N ILE A 261 -14.72 -4.46 -4.29
CA ILE A 261 -14.55 -4.27 -2.83
C ILE A 261 -14.94 -2.87 -2.38
N GLY A 262 -14.73 -1.84 -3.22
CA GLY A 262 -15.19 -0.48 -2.97
C GLY A 262 -16.72 -0.40 -2.84
N HIS A 263 -17.44 -1.00 -3.78
CA HIS A 263 -18.91 -1.11 -3.70
C HIS A 263 -19.39 -1.91 -2.48
N GLN A 264 -18.64 -2.92 -2.04
CA GLN A 264 -18.98 -3.65 -0.80
C GLN A 264 -18.83 -2.75 0.43
N ALA A 265 -17.81 -1.89 0.47
CA ALA A 265 -17.60 -0.93 1.54
C ALA A 265 -18.69 0.15 1.56
N GLU A 266 -18.99 0.75 0.41
CA GLU A 266 -20.07 1.75 0.24
C GLU A 266 -21.40 1.21 0.77
N ARG A 267 -21.75 -0.03 0.40
CA ARG A 267 -22.97 -0.67 0.85
C ARG A 267 -23.04 -0.85 2.37
N GLU A 268 -21.92 -1.15 3.02
CA GLU A 268 -21.84 -1.21 4.49
C GLU A 268 -22.04 0.18 5.09
N SER A 269 -21.34 1.20 4.56
CA SER A 269 -21.43 2.58 5.05
C SER A 269 -22.85 3.13 4.97
N LEU A 270 -23.57 2.82 3.89
CA LEU A 270 -24.98 3.20 3.70
C LEU A 270 -25.96 2.32 4.51
N GLY A 271 -25.47 1.32 5.24
CA GLY A 271 -26.27 0.45 6.11
C GLY A 271 -27.13 -0.57 5.39
N PHE A 272 -26.89 -0.84 4.10
CA PHE A 272 -27.65 -1.83 3.32
C PHE A 272 -27.44 -3.26 3.78
N ASN A 273 -26.37 -3.52 4.55
CA ASN A 273 -26.00 -4.85 5.03
C ASN A 273 -26.43 -5.11 6.49
N ASN A 274 -27.10 -4.16 7.16
CA ASN A 274 -27.51 -4.30 8.57
C ASN A 274 -28.43 -5.51 8.83
N ASP A 275 -29.25 -5.87 7.85
CA ASP A 275 -30.17 -7.01 7.92
C ASP A 275 -29.57 -8.31 7.34
N MET A 276 -28.39 -8.23 6.71
CA MET A 276 -27.67 -9.40 6.21
C MET A 276 -26.88 -10.03 7.35
N ILE A 277 -27.56 -10.84 8.15
CA ILE A 277 -26.87 -11.90 8.90
C ILE A 277 -26.28 -12.83 7.84
N HIS A 278 -24.99 -12.69 7.57
CA HIS A 278 -24.31 -13.53 6.59
C HIS A 278 -24.59 -15.00 6.98
N PRO A 279 -25.10 -15.86 6.06
CA PRO A 279 -25.12 -17.28 6.33
C PRO A 279 -23.67 -17.66 6.62
N ASP A 280 -23.41 -18.09 7.85
CA ASP A 280 -22.11 -18.36 8.47
C ASP A 280 -21.02 -18.42 7.40
N ILE A 281 -20.16 -17.40 7.27
CA ILE A 281 -19.21 -17.28 6.13
C ILE A 281 -18.43 -18.59 5.95
N TYR A 282 -18.12 -19.24 7.06
CA TYR A 282 -17.56 -20.59 7.14
C TYR A 282 -18.39 -21.65 6.38
N MET A 283 -19.72 -21.66 6.52
CA MET A 283 -20.61 -22.51 5.72
C MET A 283 -20.63 -22.13 4.24
N ASN A 284 -20.56 -20.84 3.90
CA ASN A 284 -20.48 -20.43 2.49
C ASN A 284 -19.15 -20.89 1.86
N GLU A 285 -18.03 -20.77 2.57
CA GLU A 285 -16.73 -21.28 2.14
C GLU A 285 -16.72 -22.80 1.96
N LEU A 286 -17.30 -23.54 2.92
CA LEU A 286 -17.47 -24.99 2.79
C LEU A 286 -18.30 -25.35 1.55
N LEU A 287 -19.39 -24.64 1.31
CA LEU A 287 -20.25 -24.85 0.13
C LEU A 287 -19.52 -24.51 -1.17
N GLN A 288 -18.74 -23.43 -1.20
CA GLN A 288 -17.92 -23.07 -2.37
C GLN A 288 -16.82 -24.10 -2.63
N GLY A 289 -16.13 -24.57 -1.58
CA GLY A 289 -15.16 -25.66 -1.67
C GLY A 289 -15.78 -26.94 -2.23
N MET A 290 -16.97 -27.32 -1.74
CA MET A 290 -17.73 -28.44 -2.29
C MET A 290 -18.07 -28.23 -3.77
N ARG A 291 -18.54 -27.04 -4.17
CA ARG A 291 -18.84 -26.72 -5.57
C ARG A 291 -17.60 -26.81 -6.47
N LEU A 292 -16.45 -26.31 -6.02
CA LEU A 292 -15.19 -26.40 -6.76
C LEU A 292 -14.75 -27.86 -6.91
N ILE A 293 -14.80 -28.66 -5.84
CA ILE A 293 -14.51 -30.11 -5.89
C ILE A 293 -15.44 -30.79 -6.90
N HIS A 294 -16.73 -30.48 -6.91
CA HIS A 294 -17.67 -31.03 -7.87
C HIS A 294 -17.38 -30.66 -9.33
N GLN A 295 -16.71 -29.54 -9.60
CA GLN A 295 -16.30 -29.15 -10.95
C GLN A 295 -14.96 -29.78 -11.37
N VAL A 296 -13.98 -29.78 -10.46
CA VAL A 296 -12.61 -30.20 -10.76
C VAL A 296 -12.46 -31.72 -10.70
N LEU A 297 -13.10 -32.40 -9.75
CA LEU A 297 -12.97 -33.83 -9.54
C LEU A 297 -13.40 -34.65 -10.77
N PRO A 298 -14.51 -34.35 -11.47
CA PRO A 298 -14.86 -35.03 -12.72
C PRO A 298 -13.82 -34.84 -13.84
N ALA A 299 -13.23 -33.64 -13.94
CA ALA A 299 -12.19 -33.36 -14.92
C ALA A 299 -10.91 -34.16 -14.64
N ILE A 300 -10.54 -34.34 -13.37
CA ILE A 300 -9.42 -35.19 -12.93
C ILE A 300 -9.71 -36.67 -13.22
N VAL A 301 -10.89 -37.18 -12.82
CA VAL A 301 -11.32 -38.58 -13.06
C VAL A 301 -11.27 -38.92 -14.55
N LYS A 302 -11.77 -38.01 -15.40
CA LYS A 302 -11.71 -38.15 -16.86
C LYS A 302 -10.29 -38.17 -17.40
N LYS A 303 -9.39 -37.35 -16.86
CA LYS A 303 -7.99 -37.26 -17.31
C LYS A 303 -7.16 -38.48 -16.88
N LEU A 304 -7.53 -39.12 -15.77
CA LEU A 304 -6.85 -40.30 -15.23
C LEU A 304 -7.46 -41.65 -15.70
N ASP A 305 -8.46 -41.62 -16.60
CA ASP A 305 -9.22 -42.79 -17.10
C ASP A 305 -9.75 -43.71 -15.99
N ILE A 306 -10.17 -43.13 -14.86
CA ILE A 306 -10.76 -43.87 -13.75
C ILE A 306 -12.23 -44.15 -14.10
N LYS A 307 -12.55 -45.41 -14.39
CA LYS A 307 -13.88 -45.82 -14.89
C LYS A 307 -14.88 -46.16 -13.79
N ASP A 308 -14.40 -46.69 -12.66
CA ASP A 308 -15.25 -47.25 -11.61
C ASP A 308 -14.86 -46.69 -10.23
N PHE A 309 -14.96 -45.37 -10.06
CA PHE A 309 -14.81 -44.76 -8.73
C PHE A 309 -16.10 -45.02 -7.92
N GLN A 310 -15.98 -45.77 -6.82
CA GLN A 310 -17.07 -45.99 -5.87
C GLN A 310 -16.72 -45.34 -4.54
N ILE A 311 -17.70 -44.60 -3.99
CA ILE A 311 -17.58 -43.99 -2.67
C ILE A 311 -17.77 -45.10 -1.64
N ASN A 312 -16.80 -45.28 -0.75
CA ASN A 312 -16.95 -46.16 0.41
C ASN A 312 -17.64 -45.40 1.54
N GLU A 313 -18.95 -45.61 1.70
CA GLU A 313 -19.76 -44.90 2.71
C GLU A 313 -19.30 -45.17 4.15
N GLN A 314 -18.60 -46.28 4.40
CA GLN A 314 -18.06 -46.62 5.72
C GLN A 314 -16.91 -45.69 6.16
N ASP A 315 -16.22 -45.05 5.22
CA ASP A 315 -15.13 -44.10 5.51
C ASP A 315 -15.65 -42.66 5.76
N LEU A 316 -16.95 -42.41 5.55
CA LEU A 316 -17.59 -41.10 5.72
C LEU A 316 -18.20 -40.88 7.12
N SER A 317 -18.39 -41.94 7.90
CA SER A 317 -18.86 -41.86 9.29
C SER A 317 -17.69 -41.97 10.25
N VAL A 318 -17.25 -40.83 10.78
CA VAL A 318 -16.43 -40.74 12.01
C VAL A 318 -17.32 -40.18 13.11
#